data_AF-A0A223S905-F1
#
_entry.id   AF-A0A223S905-F1
#
_cell.length_a   1.000
_cell.length_b   1.000
_cell.length_c   1.000
_cell.angle_alpha   90.00
_cell.angle_beta   90.00
_cell.angle_gamma   90.00
#
_symmetry.space_group_name_H-M   'P 1'
#
loop_
_entity.id
_entity.type
_entity.pdbx_description
1 polymer ?
#
loop_
_entity_poly.entity_id
_entity_poly.type
_entity_poly.pdbx_seq_one_letter_code
_entity_poly.pdbx_strand_id
1 'polypeptide(L)'
;MANAKRKPLIAGNWKLNNNHLESIALVQKLAFALNDADFDAAEVVVLPPFTNLRTVQTLVDGDKLKIGYGAQDISEHDKGAYTGEVSGAMLAKLGCSYALAGHSERREYHHEDDAIVNAKVKAAFANDITPILCLGEGLEVRKAGNQVAHTLAQLEGALKDVTAEQAARLVIAYEPVWAIGTGEVATPDDAQEVCAALRQRIGELYTPEISRETRILYGGSVKADNIAGIMDKSDVDGALVGGASLKPEEFVKLARLGEEK
;
A
#
# COMPACT_ATOMS: atom_id res chain seq x y z
N MET A 1 -11.78 -26.58 -5.10
CA MET A 1 -11.31 -26.24 -3.74
C MET A 1 -11.48 -24.74 -3.61
N ALA A 2 -12.27 -24.28 -2.65
CA ALA A 2 -12.56 -22.85 -2.52
C ALA A 2 -11.25 -22.09 -2.30
N ASN A 3 -10.92 -21.14 -3.18
CA ASN A 3 -9.86 -20.17 -2.93
C ASN A 3 -10.25 -19.45 -1.63
N ALA A 4 -9.54 -19.70 -0.54
CA ALA A 4 -9.67 -18.84 0.64
C ALA A 4 -9.32 -17.42 0.18
N LYS A 5 -10.29 -16.51 0.20
CA LYS A 5 -10.12 -15.14 -0.29
C LYS A 5 -9.06 -14.47 0.59
N ARG A 6 -7.99 -13.91 -0.01
CA ARG A 6 -6.97 -13.15 0.73
C ARG A 6 -7.67 -12.06 1.54
N LYS A 7 -7.34 -11.92 2.82
CA LYS A 7 -7.94 -10.88 3.66
C LYS A 7 -7.63 -9.51 3.06
N PRO A 8 -8.65 -8.72 2.69
CA PRO A 8 -8.42 -7.41 2.09
C PRO A 8 -7.59 -6.49 2.97
N LEU A 9 -6.78 -5.62 2.35
CA LEU A 9 -6.02 -4.58 3.04
C LEU A 9 -6.45 -3.18 2.56
N ILE A 10 -6.96 -2.37 3.49
CA ILE A 10 -7.32 -0.98 3.23
C ILE A 10 -6.29 -0.09 3.93
N ALA A 11 -5.34 0.41 3.15
CA ALA A 11 -4.22 1.23 3.61
C ALA A 11 -4.46 2.71 3.28
N GLY A 12 -4.64 3.55 4.29
CA GLY A 12 -4.82 4.99 4.14
C GLY A 12 -3.49 5.73 4.05
N ASN A 13 -3.09 6.11 2.84
CA ASN A 13 -1.93 6.97 2.61
C ASN A 13 -2.31 8.44 2.83
N TRP A 14 -1.93 8.99 3.98
CA TRP A 14 -2.23 10.39 4.31
C TRP A 14 -1.39 11.39 3.53
N LYS A 15 -0.31 10.92 2.88
CA LYS A 15 0.68 11.77 2.21
C LYS A 15 1.17 12.87 3.17
N LEU A 16 1.57 14.02 2.64
CA LEU A 16 2.02 15.16 3.44
C LEU A 16 0.85 15.96 4.05
N ASN A 17 0.01 15.32 4.87
CA ASN A 17 -1.12 15.94 5.57
C ASN A 17 -1.12 15.58 7.06
N ASN A 18 -1.88 16.37 7.82
CA ASN A 18 -2.06 16.31 9.27
C ASN A 18 -0.79 16.58 10.08
N ASN A 19 -0.92 17.42 11.09
CA ASN A 19 0.03 17.45 12.21
C ASN A 19 -0.27 16.31 13.20
N HIS A 20 0.55 16.19 14.25
CA HIS A 20 0.42 15.11 15.22
C HIS A 20 -0.90 15.13 16.00
N LEU A 21 -1.51 16.29 16.29
CA LEU A 21 -2.80 16.38 16.97
C LEU A 21 -3.97 16.00 16.04
N GLU A 22 -3.91 16.44 14.79
CA GLU A 22 -4.89 16.04 13.76
C GLU A 22 -4.84 14.53 13.52
N SER A 23 -3.65 13.93 13.60
CA SER A 23 -3.44 12.48 13.51
C SER A 23 -4.10 11.73 14.68
N ILE A 24 -4.01 12.25 15.91
CA ILE A 24 -4.74 11.69 17.07
C ILE A 24 -6.24 11.72 16.78
N ALA A 25 -6.77 12.89 16.41
CA ALA A 25 -8.19 13.07 16.17
C ALA A 25 -8.70 12.14 15.06
N LEU A 26 -7.94 11.97 13.97
CA LEU A 26 -8.31 11.07 12.88
C LEU A 26 -8.34 9.61 13.35
N VAL A 27 -7.29 9.12 14.01
CA VAL A 27 -7.26 7.73 14.51
C VAL A 27 -8.34 7.47 15.55
N GLN A 28 -8.59 8.40 16.48
CA GLN A 28 -9.68 8.27 17.45
C GLN A 28 -11.05 8.18 16.78
N LYS A 29 -11.31 9.00 15.76
CA LYS A 29 -12.56 8.93 14.99
C LYS A 29 -12.71 7.61 14.23
N LEU A 30 -11.62 7.09 13.65
CA LEU A 30 -11.61 5.79 12.99
C LEU A 30 -11.89 4.66 13.99
N ALA A 31 -11.18 4.65 15.12
CA ALA A 31 -11.36 3.66 16.18
C ALA A 31 -12.77 3.67 16.78
N PHE A 32 -13.39 4.85 16.89
CA PHE A 32 -14.76 4.97 17.36
C PHE A 32 -15.80 4.46 16.35
N ALA A 33 -15.54 4.61 15.05
CA ALA A 33 -16.48 4.29 13.99
C ALA A 33 -16.36 2.85 13.46
N LEU A 34 -15.17 2.26 13.54
CA LEU A 34 -14.91 0.87 13.15
C LEU A 34 -15.24 -0.08 14.30
N ASN A 35 -15.82 -1.22 13.96
CA ASN A 35 -16.15 -2.27 14.92
C ASN A 35 -15.38 -3.57 14.61
N ASP A 36 -15.55 -4.59 15.45
CA ASP A 36 -14.84 -5.87 15.31
C ASP A 36 -15.13 -6.60 13.99
N ALA A 37 -16.36 -6.54 13.48
CA ALA A 37 -16.71 -7.13 12.20
C ALA A 37 -15.98 -6.45 11.03
N ASP A 38 -15.78 -5.12 11.11
CA ASP A 38 -15.01 -4.36 10.12
C ASP A 38 -13.55 -4.87 10.08
N PHE A 39 -12.94 -5.08 11.26
CA PHE A 39 -11.57 -5.60 11.37
C PHE A 39 -11.45 -7.09 11.02
N ASP A 40 -12.51 -7.87 11.15
CA ASP A 40 -12.53 -9.26 10.69
C ASP A 40 -12.62 -9.34 9.16
N ALA A 41 -13.41 -8.44 8.56
CA ALA A 41 -13.61 -8.34 7.11
C ALA A 41 -12.37 -7.80 6.37
N ALA A 42 -11.65 -6.83 6.94
CA ALA A 42 -10.48 -6.22 6.31
C ALA A 42 -9.39 -5.85 7.33
N GLU A 43 -8.13 -5.90 6.90
CA GLU A 43 -7.04 -5.26 7.61
C GLU A 43 -7.05 -3.76 7.31
N VAL A 44 -7.11 -2.92 8.35
CA VAL A 44 -7.15 -1.47 8.22
C VAL A 44 -5.83 -0.89 8.70
N VAL A 45 -5.15 -0.14 7.82
CA VAL A 45 -3.83 0.44 8.08
C VAL A 45 -3.85 1.94 7.78
N VAL A 46 -3.15 2.74 8.58
CA VAL A 46 -2.88 4.15 8.27
C VAL A 46 -1.38 4.41 8.06
N LEU A 47 -1.04 5.22 7.07
CA LEU A 47 0.33 5.58 6.73
C LEU A 47 0.51 7.09 6.92
N PRO A 48 0.78 7.56 8.15
CA PRO A 48 0.97 8.97 8.45
C PRO A 48 2.38 9.48 8.04
N PRO A 49 2.61 10.80 7.99
CA PRO A 49 3.95 11.37 7.96
C PRO A 49 4.81 10.90 9.15
N PHE A 50 6.13 10.83 8.96
CA PHE A 50 7.06 10.36 9.98
C PHE A 50 6.90 11.05 11.35
N THR A 51 6.65 12.36 11.36
CA THR A 51 6.48 13.17 12.57
C THR A 51 5.29 12.75 13.43
N ASN A 52 4.36 11.99 12.88
CA ASN A 52 3.12 11.59 13.54
C ASN A 52 3.15 10.12 13.98
N LEU A 53 4.14 9.33 13.53
CA LEU A 53 4.23 7.88 13.84
C LEU A 53 4.29 7.59 15.33
N ARG A 54 5.11 8.34 16.09
CA ARG A 54 5.20 8.16 17.55
C ARG A 54 3.85 8.41 18.22
N THR A 55 3.13 9.42 17.76
CA THR A 55 1.81 9.77 18.27
C THR A 55 0.78 8.68 17.97
N VAL A 56 0.75 8.19 16.73
CA VAL A 56 -0.12 7.07 16.32
C VAL A 56 0.21 5.81 17.11
N GLN A 57 1.49 5.44 17.25
CA GLN A 57 1.94 4.31 18.06
C GLN A 57 1.39 4.40 19.48
N THR A 58 1.62 5.51 20.18
CA THR A 58 1.22 5.64 21.59
C THR A 58 -0.29 5.53 21.78
N LEU A 59 -1.07 6.00 20.81
CA LEU A 59 -2.52 5.90 20.83
C LEU A 59 -2.99 4.45 20.57
N VAL A 60 -2.45 3.81 19.54
CA VAL A 60 -2.77 2.42 19.18
C VAL A 60 -2.42 1.47 20.33
N ASP A 61 -1.22 1.59 20.90
CA ASP A 61 -0.77 0.76 22.02
C ASP A 61 -1.56 1.04 23.31
N GLY A 62 -1.82 2.32 23.60
CA GLY A 62 -2.51 2.76 24.82
C GLY A 62 -3.96 2.29 24.88
N ASP A 63 -4.69 2.47 23.78
CA ASP A 63 -6.11 2.11 23.67
C ASP A 63 -6.31 0.67 23.13
N LYS A 64 -5.21 -0.04 22.83
CA LYS A 64 -5.21 -1.41 22.26
C LYS A 64 -6.02 -1.52 20.97
N LEU A 65 -5.84 -0.55 20.08
CA LEU A 65 -6.58 -0.46 18.82
C LEU A 65 -6.16 -1.58 17.86
N LYS A 66 -7.11 -2.05 17.05
CA LYS A 66 -6.85 -3.04 15.97
C LYS A 66 -6.31 -2.42 14.68
N ILE A 67 -6.26 -1.09 14.59
CA ILE A 67 -5.75 -0.35 13.43
C ILE A 67 -4.24 -0.54 13.35
N GLY A 68 -3.74 -1.06 12.23
CA GLY A 68 -2.32 -1.11 11.92
C GLY A 68 -1.80 0.25 11.44
N TYR A 69 -0.48 0.43 11.45
CA TYR A 69 0.13 1.63 10.92
C TYR A 69 1.50 1.35 10.30
N GLY A 70 1.94 2.27 9.44
CA GLY A 70 3.19 2.14 8.71
C GLY A 70 3.71 3.48 8.21
N ALA A 71 4.84 3.46 7.52
CA ALA A 71 5.49 4.66 6.99
C ALA A 71 5.18 4.90 5.51
N GLN A 72 5.32 6.15 5.09
CA GLN A 72 5.18 6.57 3.69
C GLN A 72 6.48 6.42 2.87
N ASP A 73 7.60 6.13 3.54
CA ASP A 73 8.90 5.88 2.91
C ASP A 73 9.83 5.17 3.91
N ILE A 74 10.94 4.64 3.43
CA ILE A 74 12.03 4.04 4.21
C ILE A 74 13.36 4.30 3.50
N SER A 75 14.42 4.59 4.27
CA SER A 75 15.79 4.69 3.74
C SER A 75 16.31 3.34 3.25
N GLU A 76 17.12 3.34 2.20
CA GLU A 76 17.91 2.15 1.81
C GLU A 76 19.05 1.84 2.79
N HIS A 77 19.38 2.78 3.68
CA HIS A 77 20.48 2.68 4.63
C HIS A 77 20.00 2.36 6.05
N ASP A 78 20.73 1.49 6.76
CA ASP A 78 20.41 1.16 8.16
C ASP A 78 20.65 2.32 9.13
N LYS A 79 21.74 3.07 8.91
CA LYS A 79 22.19 4.25 9.67
C LYS A 79 23.33 4.95 8.92
N GLY A 80 23.56 6.23 9.20
CA GLY A 80 24.75 6.92 8.69
C GLY A 80 24.55 8.42 8.55
N ALA A 81 25.43 9.04 7.74
CA ALA A 81 25.40 10.46 7.43
C ALA A 81 24.38 10.78 6.32
N TYR A 82 23.11 10.44 6.56
CA TYR A 82 21.99 10.59 5.62
C TYR A 82 20.97 11.58 6.21
N THR A 83 21.33 12.85 6.22
CA THR A 83 20.54 13.91 6.86
C THR A 83 19.14 13.98 6.25
N GLY A 84 18.12 13.75 7.07
CA GLY A 84 16.70 13.82 6.69
C GLY A 84 16.06 12.47 6.35
N GLU A 85 16.84 11.40 6.21
CA GLU A 85 16.31 10.06 5.99
C GLU A 85 15.86 9.38 7.29
N VAL A 86 14.94 8.41 7.16
CA VAL A 86 14.43 7.60 8.27
C VAL A 86 14.68 6.14 7.97
N SER A 87 15.48 5.47 8.82
CA SER A 87 15.87 4.08 8.58
C SER A 87 14.82 3.08 9.05
N GLY A 88 14.87 1.86 8.48
CA GLY A 88 14.01 0.76 8.89
C GLY A 88 14.09 0.46 10.38
N ALA A 89 15.27 0.56 10.99
CA ALA A 89 15.45 0.34 12.42
C ALA A 89 14.69 1.35 13.28
N MET A 90 14.56 2.61 12.83
CA MET A 90 13.76 3.63 13.51
C MET A 90 12.26 3.29 13.41
N LEU A 91 11.79 2.89 12.23
CA LEU A 91 10.40 2.51 11.98
C LEU A 91 9.98 1.27 12.77
N ALA A 92 10.86 0.26 12.84
CA ALA A 92 10.64 -0.95 13.62
C ALA A 92 10.51 -0.65 15.11
N LYS A 93 11.28 0.31 15.65
CA LYS A 93 11.13 0.77 17.05
C LYS A 93 9.83 1.52 17.32
N LEU A 94 9.23 2.10 16.28
CA LEU A 94 7.91 2.70 16.35
C LEU A 94 6.78 1.67 16.14
N GLY A 95 7.10 0.39 15.91
CA GLY A 95 6.11 -0.68 15.72
C GLY A 95 5.40 -0.62 14.36
N CYS A 96 6.00 0.00 13.34
CA CYS A 96 5.42 0.05 12.00
C CYS A 96 5.32 -1.35 11.40
N SER A 97 4.13 -1.75 10.97
CA SER A 97 3.91 -3.01 10.26
C SER A 97 4.26 -2.92 8.77
N TYR A 98 4.12 -1.72 8.20
CA TYR A 98 4.32 -1.46 6.77
C TYR A 98 5.22 -0.26 6.49
N ALA A 99 5.80 -0.22 5.30
CA ALA A 99 6.39 0.97 4.71
C ALA A 99 6.12 0.99 3.20
N LEU A 100 5.77 2.14 2.63
CA LEU A 100 5.73 2.28 1.18
C LEU A 100 7.15 2.26 0.60
N ALA A 101 7.30 1.68 -0.58
CA ALA A 101 8.51 1.76 -1.38
C ALA A 101 8.14 2.08 -2.84
N GLY A 102 8.72 3.15 -3.39
CA GLY A 102 8.51 3.51 -4.79
C GLY A 102 7.12 4.05 -5.13
N HIS A 103 6.45 4.74 -4.20
CA HIS A 103 5.22 5.47 -4.53
C HIS A 103 5.46 6.43 -5.70
N SER A 104 4.50 6.56 -6.61
CA SER A 104 4.57 7.40 -7.81
C SER A 104 5.13 8.80 -7.57
N GLU A 105 4.64 9.50 -6.55
CA GLU A 105 5.15 10.83 -6.13
C GLU A 105 6.65 10.82 -5.78
N ARG A 106 7.17 9.73 -5.22
CA ARG A 106 8.61 9.60 -4.92
C ARG A 106 9.43 9.29 -6.16
N ARG A 107 8.90 8.46 -7.06
CA ARG A 107 9.52 8.21 -8.37
C ARG A 107 9.62 9.50 -9.18
N GLU A 108 8.56 10.30 -9.18
CA GLU A 108 8.48 11.55 -9.93
C GLU A 108 9.30 12.68 -9.30
N TYR A 109 9.07 12.98 -8.02
CA TYR A 109 9.65 14.18 -7.37
C TYR A 109 11.00 13.93 -6.71
N HIS A 110 11.33 12.68 -6.41
CA HIS A 110 12.56 12.29 -5.72
C HIS A 110 13.44 11.34 -6.57
N HIS A 111 13.06 11.11 -7.82
CA HIS A 111 13.84 10.34 -8.80
C HIS A 111 14.18 8.91 -8.33
N GLU A 112 13.25 8.27 -7.63
CA GLU A 112 13.41 6.87 -7.24
C GLU A 112 13.26 5.96 -8.45
N ASP A 113 14.38 5.41 -8.91
CA ASP A 113 14.41 4.34 -9.90
C ASP A 113 14.20 2.96 -9.24
N ASP A 114 14.10 1.92 -10.07
CA ASP A 114 13.85 0.56 -9.57
C ASP A 114 14.98 0.01 -8.70
N ALA A 115 16.22 0.50 -8.86
CA ALA A 115 17.34 0.08 -8.04
C ALA A 115 17.25 0.67 -6.62
N ILE A 116 16.89 1.95 -6.50
CA ILE A 116 16.61 2.61 -5.21
C ILE A 116 15.41 1.92 -4.55
N VAL A 117 14.33 1.69 -5.29
CA VAL A 117 13.13 1.02 -4.74
C VAL A 117 13.46 -0.41 -4.28
N ASN A 118 14.29 -1.16 -5.02
CA ASN A 118 14.76 -2.47 -4.59
C ASN A 118 15.54 -2.42 -3.27
N ALA A 119 16.44 -1.44 -3.12
CA ALA A 119 17.21 -1.27 -1.90
C ALA A 119 16.29 -0.96 -0.69
N LYS A 120 15.25 -0.14 -0.90
CA LYS A 120 14.21 0.15 0.12
C LYS A 120 13.37 -1.07 0.48
N VAL A 121 12.96 -1.88 -0.50
CA VAL A 121 12.25 -3.14 -0.27
C VAL A 121 13.09 -4.08 0.59
N LYS A 122 14.39 -4.23 0.28
CA LYS A 122 15.32 -5.04 1.09
C LYS A 122 15.51 -4.48 2.50
N ALA A 123 15.64 -3.16 2.64
CA ALA A 123 15.75 -2.49 3.94
C ALA A 123 14.51 -2.70 4.82
N ALA A 124 13.31 -2.69 4.22
CA ALA A 124 12.07 -2.99 4.93
C ALA A 124 12.08 -4.42 5.48
N PHE A 125 12.36 -5.42 4.62
CA PHE A 125 12.43 -6.81 5.04
C PHE A 125 13.52 -7.07 6.09
N ALA A 126 14.69 -6.43 5.98
CA ALA A 126 15.77 -6.56 6.95
C ALA A 126 15.40 -6.06 8.37
N ASN A 127 14.33 -5.26 8.47
CA ASN A 127 13.83 -4.70 9.73
C ASN A 127 12.43 -5.25 10.09
N ASP A 128 12.04 -6.40 9.54
CA ASP A 128 10.74 -7.04 9.78
C ASP A 128 9.51 -6.19 9.41
N ILE A 129 9.69 -5.20 8.54
CA ILE A 129 8.62 -4.36 8.01
C ILE A 129 8.16 -4.93 6.67
N THR A 130 6.84 -5.00 6.47
CA THR A 130 6.28 -5.43 5.18
C THR A 130 6.28 -4.26 4.18
N PRO A 131 7.02 -4.32 3.07
CA PRO A 131 6.95 -3.28 2.06
C PRO A 131 5.61 -3.36 1.31
N ILE A 132 4.98 -2.20 1.12
CA ILE A 132 3.95 -1.98 0.11
C ILE A 132 4.68 -1.41 -1.11
N LEU A 133 5.02 -2.29 -2.05
CA LEU A 133 5.73 -1.95 -3.27
C LEU A 133 4.76 -1.30 -4.26
N CYS A 134 4.98 -0.02 -4.56
CA CYS A 134 4.15 0.70 -5.50
C CYS A 134 4.73 0.67 -6.92
N LEU A 135 3.87 0.36 -7.88
CA LEU A 135 4.21 0.14 -9.29
C LEU A 135 3.12 0.74 -10.17
N GLY A 136 3.49 1.24 -11.34
CA GLY A 136 2.52 1.81 -12.25
C GLY A 136 3.11 2.62 -13.38
N GLU A 137 2.28 2.88 -14.37
CA GLU A 137 2.65 3.53 -15.61
C GLU A 137 2.03 4.92 -15.79
N GLY A 138 2.79 5.82 -16.42
CA GLY A 138 2.31 7.13 -16.85
C GLY A 138 1.48 7.08 -18.14
N LEU A 139 0.88 8.22 -18.50
CA LEU A 139 -0.08 8.34 -19.60
C LEU A 139 0.47 7.90 -20.97
N GLU A 140 1.73 8.21 -21.26
CA GLU A 140 2.36 7.86 -22.54
C GLU A 140 2.50 6.33 -22.71
N VAL A 141 2.85 5.62 -21.62
CA VAL A 141 2.96 4.16 -21.63
C VAL A 141 1.59 3.50 -21.81
N ARG A 142 0.57 4.02 -21.11
CA ARG A 142 -0.82 3.55 -21.24
C ARG A 142 -1.35 3.75 -22.66
N LYS A 143 -1.16 4.95 -23.25
CA LYS A 143 -1.59 5.24 -24.63
C LYS A 143 -0.87 4.39 -25.67
N ALA A 144 0.36 3.98 -25.39
CA ALA A 144 1.13 3.08 -26.25
C ALA A 144 0.72 1.59 -26.10
N GLY A 145 -0.20 1.25 -25.18
CA GLY A 145 -0.63 -0.12 -24.93
C GLY A 145 0.42 -0.98 -24.22
N ASN A 146 1.38 -0.35 -23.53
CA ASN A 146 2.52 -1.03 -22.91
C ASN A 146 2.42 -1.10 -21.37
N GLN A 147 1.24 -0.83 -20.80
CA GLN A 147 1.02 -0.76 -19.35
C GLN A 147 1.47 -2.02 -18.62
N VAL A 148 1.12 -3.20 -19.13
CA VAL A 148 1.48 -4.47 -18.49
C VAL A 148 2.99 -4.68 -18.53
N ALA A 149 3.60 -4.57 -19.71
CA ALA A 149 5.04 -4.79 -19.86
C ALA A 149 5.87 -3.82 -19.01
N HIS A 150 5.47 -2.55 -18.94
CA HIS A 150 6.15 -1.55 -18.12
C HIS A 150 6.04 -1.85 -16.63
N THR A 151 4.84 -2.14 -16.14
CA THR A 151 4.60 -2.40 -14.72
C THR A 151 5.25 -3.71 -14.26
N LEU A 152 5.32 -4.72 -15.13
CA LEU A 152 6.08 -5.95 -14.85
C LEU A 152 7.60 -5.72 -14.82
N ALA A 153 8.13 -4.85 -15.68
CA ALA A 153 9.55 -4.50 -15.63
C ALA A 153 9.91 -3.79 -14.31
N GLN A 154 9.06 -2.86 -13.84
CA GLN A 154 9.23 -2.24 -12.52
C GLN A 154 9.19 -3.28 -11.39
N LEU A 155 8.26 -4.24 -11.45
CA LEU A 155 8.15 -5.33 -10.47
C LEU A 155 9.47 -6.12 -10.38
N GLU A 156 9.99 -6.54 -11.52
CA GLU A 156 11.23 -7.33 -11.59
C GLU A 156 12.45 -6.55 -11.09
N GLY A 157 12.55 -5.28 -11.47
CA GLY A 157 13.62 -4.39 -11.01
C GLY A 157 13.58 -4.22 -9.49
N ALA A 158 12.40 -3.89 -8.95
CA ALA A 158 12.19 -3.68 -7.52
C ALA A 158 12.35 -4.95 -6.68
N LEU A 159 12.18 -6.14 -7.26
CA LEU A 159 12.30 -7.43 -6.56
C LEU A 159 13.60 -8.19 -6.84
N LYS A 160 14.56 -7.58 -7.56
CA LYS A 160 15.84 -8.20 -7.84
C LYS A 160 16.57 -8.64 -6.56
N ASP A 161 16.99 -9.90 -6.51
CA ASP A 161 17.65 -10.53 -5.35
C ASP A 161 16.84 -10.47 -4.04
N VAL A 162 15.51 -10.31 -4.11
CA VAL A 162 14.61 -10.57 -2.98
C VAL A 162 14.37 -12.08 -2.93
N THR A 163 14.45 -12.67 -1.74
CA THR A 163 14.26 -14.11 -1.55
C THR A 163 12.79 -14.50 -1.55
N ALA A 164 12.47 -15.78 -1.79
CA ALA A 164 11.10 -16.28 -1.71
C ALA A 164 10.51 -16.10 -0.30
N GLU A 165 11.33 -16.28 0.74
CA GLU A 165 10.94 -16.10 2.13
C GLU A 165 10.53 -14.65 2.44
N GLN A 166 11.25 -13.67 1.87
CA GLN A 166 10.89 -12.26 1.96
C GLN A 166 9.63 -11.95 1.14
N ALA A 167 9.58 -12.41 -0.11
CA ALA A 167 8.47 -12.18 -1.03
C ALA A 167 7.14 -12.74 -0.52
N ALA A 168 7.15 -13.79 0.31
CA ALA A 168 5.96 -14.33 0.97
C ALA A 168 5.19 -13.30 1.82
N ARG A 169 5.85 -12.23 2.27
CA ARG A 169 5.25 -11.15 3.05
C ARG A 169 4.90 -9.91 2.21
N LEU A 170 5.23 -9.89 0.92
CA LEU A 170 5.10 -8.72 0.06
C LEU A 170 3.64 -8.25 -0.10
N VAL A 171 3.45 -6.94 -0.15
CA VAL A 171 2.23 -6.30 -0.65
C VAL A 171 2.60 -5.45 -1.86
N ILE A 172 1.77 -5.47 -2.89
CA ILE A 172 1.93 -4.63 -4.09
C ILE A 172 0.80 -3.62 -4.13
N ALA A 173 1.06 -2.39 -4.55
CA ALA A 173 0.04 -1.41 -4.89
C ALA A 173 0.20 -0.99 -6.35
N TYR A 174 -0.80 -1.27 -7.18
CA TYR A 174 -0.85 -0.81 -8.56
C TYR A 174 -1.40 0.62 -8.64
N GLU A 175 -0.57 1.56 -9.07
CA GLU A 175 -0.91 2.97 -9.25
C GLU A 175 -1.14 3.27 -10.75
N PRO A 176 -2.38 3.45 -11.22
CA PRO A 176 -2.64 3.93 -12.57
C PRO A 176 -2.30 5.43 -12.66
N VAL A 177 -1.01 5.79 -12.67
CA VAL A 177 -0.53 7.20 -12.63
C VAL A 177 -1.13 8.03 -13.75
N TRP A 178 -1.36 7.42 -14.91
CA TRP A 178 -2.07 8.03 -16.04
C TRP A 178 -3.48 8.57 -15.72
N ALA A 179 -4.14 8.06 -14.67
CA ALA A 179 -5.48 8.45 -14.22
C ALA A 179 -5.48 9.25 -12.90
N ILE A 180 -4.30 9.55 -12.33
CA ILE A 180 -4.21 10.32 -11.09
C ILE A 180 -4.09 11.80 -11.44
N GLY A 181 -5.15 12.58 -11.19
CA GLY A 181 -5.14 14.04 -11.38
C GLY A 181 -5.20 14.51 -12.84
N THR A 182 -5.37 13.60 -13.81
CA THR A 182 -5.41 13.89 -15.25
C THR A 182 -6.83 14.11 -15.80
N GLY A 183 -7.86 13.78 -15.01
CA GLY A 183 -9.26 13.76 -15.46
C GLY A 183 -9.67 12.45 -16.14
N GLU A 184 -8.69 11.59 -16.46
CA GLU A 184 -8.94 10.21 -16.89
C GLU A 184 -9.36 9.33 -15.70
N VAL A 185 -10.11 8.26 -15.98
CA VAL A 185 -10.62 7.35 -14.95
C VAL A 185 -10.21 5.93 -15.29
N ALA A 186 -9.37 5.33 -14.45
CA ALA A 186 -9.09 3.90 -14.51
C ALA A 186 -10.33 3.11 -14.06
N THR A 187 -10.80 2.20 -14.91
CA THR A 187 -11.94 1.35 -14.62
C THR A 187 -11.55 0.15 -13.76
N PRO A 188 -12.51 -0.55 -13.14
CA PRO A 188 -12.23 -1.82 -12.49
C PRO A 188 -11.59 -2.86 -13.41
N ASP A 189 -11.90 -2.84 -14.71
CA ASP A 189 -11.30 -3.77 -15.68
C ASP A 189 -9.83 -3.43 -15.96
N ASP A 190 -9.47 -2.14 -16.05
CA ASP A 190 -8.07 -1.70 -16.17
C ASP A 190 -7.25 -2.12 -14.94
N ALA A 191 -7.84 -2.01 -13.74
CA ALA A 191 -7.19 -2.46 -12.50
C ALA A 191 -7.00 -3.98 -12.50
N GLN A 192 -8.02 -4.74 -12.87
CA GLN A 192 -7.98 -6.20 -12.93
C GLN A 192 -6.93 -6.71 -13.93
N GLU A 193 -6.81 -6.09 -15.11
CA GLU A 193 -5.80 -6.45 -16.13
C GLU A 193 -4.40 -6.45 -15.54
N VAL A 194 -3.99 -5.33 -14.92
CA VAL A 194 -2.63 -5.17 -14.42
C VAL A 194 -2.40 -5.98 -13.14
N CYS A 195 -3.39 -6.04 -12.23
CA CYS A 195 -3.27 -6.84 -11.01
C CYS A 195 -3.15 -8.35 -11.31
N ALA A 196 -3.89 -8.86 -12.30
CA ALA A 196 -3.76 -10.25 -12.74
C ALA A 196 -2.37 -10.54 -13.33
N ALA A 197 -1.86 -9.63 -14.16
CA ALA A 197 -0.52 -9.77 -14.73
C ALA A 197 0.57 -9.75 -13.65
N LEU A 198 0.47 -8.83 -12.68
CA LEU A 198 1.36 -8.77 -11.51
C LEU A 198 1.33 -10.09 -10.72
N ARG A 199 0.13 -10.62 -10.43
CA ARG A 199 -0.03 -11.88 -9.71
C ARG A 199 0.62 -13.04 -10.45
N GLN A 200 0.36 -13.16 -11.76
CA GLN A 200 0.97 -14.18 -12.58
C GLN A 200 2.50 -14.06 -12.52
N ARG A 201 3.03 -12.85 -12.68
CA ARG A 201 4.48 -12.63 -12.68
C ARG A 201 5.14 -12.97 -11.35
N ILE A 202 4.50 -12.69 -10.22
CA ILE A 202 4.97 -13.15 -8.91
C ILE A 202 5.06 -14.68 -8.85
N GLY A 203 4.10 -15.39 -9.45
CA GLY A 203 4.12 -16.85 -9.50
C GLY A 203 5.27 -17.42 -10.33
N GLU A 204 5.64 -16.72 -11.40
CA GLU A 204 6.78 -17.06 -12.25
C GLU A 204 8.14 -16.75 -11.61
N LEU A 205 8.24 -15.63 -10.88
CA LEU A 205 9.47 -15.22 -10.20
C LEU A 205 9.78 -16.06 -8.95
N TYR A 206 8.73 -16.54 -8.28
CA TYR A 206 8.85 -17.30 -7.05
C TYR A 206 8.09 -18.61 -7.15
N THR A 207 6.87 -18.67 -6.61
CA THR A 207 6.05 -19.88 -6.56
C THR A 207 4.56 -19.54 -6.71
N PRO A 208 3.75 -20.51 -7.19
CA PRO A 208 2.29 -20.36 -7.21
C PRO A 208 1.68 -20.09 -5.82
N GLU A 209 2.31 -20.57 -4.76
CA GLU A 209 1.91 -20.32 -3.37
C GLU A 209 2.05 -18.84 -3.02
N ILE A 210 3.24 -18.26 -3.23
CA ILE A 210 3.49 -16.83 -2.96
C ILE A 210 2.53 -15.97 -3.78
N SER A 211 2.35 -16.27 -5.06
CA SER A 211 1.39 -15.58 -5.94
C SER A 211 -0.04 -15.56 -5.40
N ARG A 212 -0.50 -16.67 -4.81
CA ARG A 212 -1.86 -16.79 -4.25
C ARG A 212 -2.03 -16.04 -2.94
N GLU A 213 -0.95 -15.82 -2.20
CA GLU A 213 -0.95 -15.15 -0.89
C GLU A 213 -0.63 -13.65 -0.97
N THR A 214 0.17 -13.21 -1.95
CA THR A 214 0.49 -11.80 -2.17
C THR A 214 -0.78 -10.98 -2.36
N ARG A 215 -0.93 -9.93 -1.53
CA ARG A 215 -2.02 -8.97 -1.68
C ARG A 215 -1.64 -7.89 -2.67
N ILE A 216 -2.50 -7.65 -3.66
CA ILE A 216 -2.32 -6.63 -4.68
C ILE A 216 -3.42 -5.58 -4.51
N LEU A 217 -3.03 -4.39 -4.08
CA LEU A 217 -3.92 -3.27 -3.82
C LEU A 217 -4.08 -2.43 -5.08
N TYR A 218 -5.26 -1.86 -5.25
CA TYR A 218 -5.45 -0.78 -6.20
C TYR A 218 -5.08 0.57 -5.55
N GLY A 219 -4.15 1.30 -6.15
CA GLY A 219 -3.61 2.58 -5.67
C GLY A 219 -4.11 3.80 -6.44
N GLY A 220 -5.12 3.65 -7.30
CA GLY A 220 -5.74 4.78 -7.99
C GLY A 220 -6.75 5.54 -7.12
N SER A 221 -7.59 6.36 -7.76
CA SER A 221 -8.64 7.12 -7.06
C SER A 221 -9.73 6.18 -6.54
N VAL A 222 -9.75 5.95 -5.22
CA VAL A 222 -10.75 5.12 -4.53
C VAL A 222 -11.72 5.99 -3.74
N LYS A 223 -13.01 5.72 -3.93
CA LYS A 223 -14.14 6.40 -3.30
C LYS A 223 -15.22 5.38 -2.94
N ALA A 224 -16.15 5.79 -2.08
CA ALA A 224 -17.22 4.91 -1.60
C ALA A 224 -18.15 4.41 -2.74
N ASP A 225 -18.24 5.14 -3.84
CA ASP A 225 -19.07 4.78 -5.00
C ASP A 225 -18.39 3.77 -5.95
N ASN A 226 -17.06 3.68 -5.98
CA ASN A 226 -16.33 2.81 -6.90
C ASN A 226 -15.65 1.59 -6.24
N ILE A 227 -15.43 1.61 -4.92
CA ILE A 227 -14.68 0.55 -4.24
C ILE A 227 -15.33 -0.83 -4.41
N ALA A 228 -16.67 -0.92 -4.43
CA ALA A 228 -17.36 -2.19 -4.59
C ALA A 228 -17.00 -2.86 -5.93
N GLY A 229 -16.98 -2.10 -7.03
CA GLY A 229 -16.61 -2.63 -8.35
C GLY A 229 -15.14 -3.00 -8.45
N ILE A 230 -14.26 -2.28 -7.74
CA ILE A 230 -12.83 -2.58 -7.66
C ILE A 230 -12.59 -3.87 -6.86
N MET A 231 -13.24 -4.03 -5.72
CA MET A 231 -13.08 -5.18 -4.81
C MET A 231 -13.80 -6.46 -5.28
N ASP A 232 -14.66 -6.36 -6.29
CA ASP A 232 -15.27 -7.50 -6.97
C ASP A 232 -14.29 -8.20 -7.94
N LYS A 233 -13.18 -7.54 -8.27
CA LYS A 233 -12.15 -8.08 -9.15
C LYS A 233 -11.33 -9.18 -8.45
N SER A 234 -11.07 -10.27 -9.16
CA SER A 234 -10.49 -11.50 -8.60
C SER A 234 -9.07 -11.33 -8.06
N ASP A 235 -8.33 -10.36 -8.62
CA ASP A 235 -6.92 -10.15 -8.34
C ASP A 235 -6.64 -8.86 -7.60
N VAL A 236 -7.70 -8.12 -7.21
CA VAL A 236 -7.61 -6.92 -6.37
C VAL A 236 -7.98 -7.27 -4.93
N ASP A 237 -7.02 -7.07 -4.02
CA ASP A 237 -7.10 -7.50 -2.62
C ASP A 237 -7.16 -6.34 -1.64
N GLY A 238 -7.56 -5.16 -2.11
CA GLY A 238 -7.65 -3.98 -1.27
C GLY A 238 -7.31 -2.69 -2.01
N ALA A 239 -7.03 -1.65 -1.22
CA ALA A 239 -6.79 -0.32 -1.74
C ALA A 239 -5.68 0.41 -0.97
N LEU A 240 -4.83 1.11 -1.71
CA LEU A 240 -3.96 2.17 -1.17
C LEU A 240 -4.67 3.51 -1.38
N VAL A 241 -5.37 3.97 -0.35
CA VAL A 241 -6.31 5.09 -0.41
C VAL A 241 -5.59 6.41 -0.17
N GLY A 242 -5.67 7.34 -1.12
CA GLY A 242 -5.17 8.71 -0.98
C GLY A 242 -6.12 9.60 -0.17
N GLY A 243 -6.63 10.69 -0.77
CA GLY A 243 -7.35 11.76 -0.05
C GLY A 243 -8.61 11.31 0.74
N ALA A 244 -9.29 10.25 0.33
CA ALA A 244 -10.43 9.71 1.08
C ALA A 244 -10.02 9.14 2.46
N SER A 245 -8.74 8.80 2.66
CA SER A 245 -8.22 8.33 3.95
C SER A 245 -8.12 9.43 5.02
N LEU A 246 -8.16 10.70 4.61
CA LEU A 246 -8.11 11.86 5.52
C LEU A 246 -9.47 12.21 6.12
N LYS A 247 -10.55 11.61 5.60
CA LYS A 247 -11.92 11.83 6.04
C LYS A 247 -12.45 10.56 6.70
N PRO A 248 -12.63 10.54 8.03
CA PRO A 248 -13.01 9.33 8.75
C PRO A 248 -14.25 8.65 8.17
N GLU A 249 -15.26 9.44 7.80
CA GLU A 249 -16.55 8.94 7.31
C GLU A 249 -16.43 8.30 5.92
N GLU A 250 -15.51 8.79 5.08
CA GLU A 250 -15.22 8.16 3.79
C GLU A 250 -14.37 6.91 3.99
N PHE A 251 -13.29 6.98 4.77
CA PHE A 251 -12.39 5.84 4.98
C PHE A 251 -13.07 4.65 5.65
N VAL A 252 -13.96 4.88 6.62
CA VAL A 252 -14.77 3.82 7.25
C VAL A 252 -15.64 3.11 6.23
N LYS A 253 -16.28 3.84 5.30
CA LYS A 253 -17.06 3.22 4.21
C LYS A 253 -16.19 2.37 3.29
N LEU A 254 -14.93 2.73 3.10
CA LEU A 254 -13.99 1.94 2.31
C LEU A 254 -13.53 0.67 3.05
N ALA A 255 -13.40 0.75 4.38
CA ALA A 255 -13.01 -0.37 5.24
C ALA A 255 -14.15 -1.40 5.44
N ARG A 256 -15.42 -0.97 5.34
CA ARG A 256 -16.60 -1.84 5.45
C ARG A 256 -16.85 -2.62 4.17
N LEU A 257 -16.12 -3.73 4.04
CA LEU A 257 -16.31 -4.68 2.96
C LEU A 257 -17.28 -5.78 3.38
N GLY A 258 -18.24 -6.12 2.52
CA GLY A 258 -19.15 -7.26 2.73
C GLY A 258 -20.46 -6.96 3.48
N GLU A 259 -20.73 -5.71 3.85
CA GLU A 259 -22.10 -5.31 4.21
C GLU A 259 -22.91 -5.15 2.91
N GLU A 260 -23.82 -6.09 2.63
CA GLU A 260 -24.97 -5.80 1.77
C GLU A 260 -25.72 -4.61 2.42
N LYS A 261 -26.00 -3.58 1.62
CA LYS A 261 -26.85 -2.46 2.06
C LYS A 261 -28.24 -2.91 2.47
#